data_AF-A0AAU6CY24-F1
#
_entry.id   AF-A0AAU6CY24-F1
#
_cell.length_a   1.000
_cell.length_b   1.000
_cell.length_c   1.000
_cell.angle_alpha   90.00
_cell.angle_beta   90.00
_cell.angle_gamma   90.00
#
_symmetry.space_group_name_H-M   'P 1'
#
loop_
_entity.id
_entity.type
_entity.pdbx_description
1 polymer ?
#
loop_
_entity_poly.entity_id
_entity_poly.type
_entity_poly.pdbx_seq_one_letter_code
_entity_poly.pdbx_strand_id
1 'polypeptide(L)'
;MTDARDPSIAAYTAPDAEGVPDLMRQLVDWLNTDDGSHPLVRAAMAHLHLVSIHPWADGNGRMSRSLQTLLIAREGVLAPEFSSVEAWLGRPGNTWEYYRELQNRGAEYLPDQDVSSWIRFNLTAYHQQTQTVRGRLHRSGRVWETLTEFAESSGFDERTVAALHDVAMAGRVRRSRYEHAEGLSTQQAQRDLRELVTAHVLEPVGRTRARYYTAGDRFPGTSLEIARTPMTLADPYAR
;
A
#
# COMPACT_ATOMS: atom_id res chain seq x y z
N MET A 1 6.06 13.42 -1.62
CA MET A 1 7.46 13.86 -1.46
C MET A 1 7.43 15.28 -0.94
N THR A 2 7.71 15.47 0.34
CA THR A 2 8.04 16.81 0.87
C THR A 2 9.47 17.15 0.45
N ASP A 3 9.66 18.40 0.03
CA ASP A 3 10.94 18.95 -0.43
C ASP A 3 11.93 19.01 0.74
N ALA A 4 13.18 18.62 0.54
CA ALA A 4 14.25 18.80 1.52
C ALA A 4 14.52 20.28 1.86
N ARG A 5 13.93 21.20 1.09
CA ARG A 5 13.95 22.65 1.31
C ARG A 5 12.71 23.18 2.04
N ASP A 6 11.82 22.33 2.54
CA ASP A 6 10.70 22.76 3.36
C ASP A 6 11.22 23.35 4.68
N PRO A 7 11.10 24.67 4.92
CA PRO A 7 11.63 25.33 6.11
C PRO A 7 10.90 24.91 7.41
N SER A 8 9.81 24.14 7.31
CA SER A 8 9.16 23.51 8.47
C SER A 8 9.88 22.24 8.95
N ILE A 9 10.87 21.73 8.20
CA ILE A 9 11.74 20.65 8.62
C ILE A 9 12.96 21.26 9.29
N ALA A 10 13.03 21.18 10.62
CA ALA A 10 14.20 21.63 11.38
C ALA A 10 15.47 21.00 10.80
N ALA A 11 16.52 21.81 10.61
CA ALA A 11 17.79 21.34 10.09
C ALA A 11 18.38 20.29 11.04
N TYR A 12 18.63 19.09 10.51
CA TYR A 12 19.31 18.01 11.23
C TYR A 12 20.81 18.07 10.95
N THR A 13 21.61 18.13 12.01
CA THR A 13 23.06 18.06 11.98
C THR A 13 23.49 16.59 12.03
N ALA A 14 23.84 16.06 10.86
CA ALA A 14 24.42 14.73 10.71
C ALA A 14 25.85 14.67 11.30
N PRO A 15 26.43 13.47 11.50
CA PRO A 15 27.83 13.31 11.88
C PRO A 15 28.80 14.01 10.92
N ASP A 16 29.98 14.35 11.43
CA ASP A 16 31.07 14.84 10.59
C ASP A 16 31.41 13.83 9.48
N ALA A 17 31.66 14.36 8.27
CA ALA A 17 31.90 13.54 7.09
C ALA A 17 33.07 12.56 7.25
N GLU A 18 34.06 12.89 8.08
CA GLU A 18 35.19 12.02 8.41
C GLU A 18 34.77 10.76 9.20
N GLY A 19 33.71 10.85 10.01
CA GLY A 19 33.20 9.73 10.82
C GLY A 19 32.19 8.83 10.09
N VAL A 20 31.58 9.32 9.00
CA VAL A 20 30.57 8.59 8.22
C VAL A 20 31.06 7.20 7.74
N PRO A 21 32.28 7.02 7.18
CA PRO A 21 32.76 5.71 6.75
C PRO A 21 32.81 4.67 7.88
N ASP A 22 33.21 5.08 9.09
CA ASP A 22 33.28 4.19 10.25
C ASP A 22 31.88 3.84 10.77
N LEU A 23 30.96 4.80 10.83
CA LEU A 23 29.57 4.57 11.22
C LEU A 23 28.85 3.63 10.24
N MET A 24 29.08 3.80 8.93
CA MET A 24 28.53 2.91 7.91
C MET A 24 29.08 1.49 8.03
N ARG A 25 30.35 1.33 8.39
CA ARG A 25 30.96 0.01 8.66
C ARG A 25 30.29 -0.65 9.86
N GLN A 26 30.13 0.07 10.97
CA GLN A 26 29.43 -0.43 12.16
C GLN A 26 27.99 -0.82 11.85
N LEU A 27 27.27 -0.03 11.06
CA LEU A 27 25.91 -0.37 10.62
C LEU A 27 25.89 -1.68 9.81
N VAL A 28 26.79 -1.83 8.84
CA VAL A 28 26.88 -3.06 8.03
C VAL A 28 27.27 -4.27 8.88
N ASP A 29 28.25 -4.12 9.78
CA ASP A 29 28.67 -5.19 10.68
C ASP A 29 27.50 -5.63 11.57
N TRP A 30 26.80 -4.67 12.21
CA TRP A 30 25.61 -4.97 13.00
C TRP A 30 24.54 -5.68 12.16
N LEU A 31 24.26 -5.20 10.95
CA LEU A 31 23.28 -5.81 10.03
C LEU A 31 23.60 -7.27 9.66
N ASN A 32 24.88 -7.67 9.72
CA ASN A 32 25.33 -9.04 9.45
C ASN A 32 25.37 -9.92 10.71
N THR A 33 25.19 -9.36 11.91
CA THR A 33 25.11 -10.13 13.16
C THR A 33 23.67 -10.51 13.50
N ASP A 34 23.43 -11.72 13.98
CA ASP A 34 22.16 -12.07 14.63
C ASP A 34 22.24 -11.71 16.12
N ASP A 35 21.44 -10.71 16.52
CA ASP A 35 21.36 -10.23 17.90
C ASP A 35 20.08 -10.72 18.61
N GLY A 36 19.30 -11.61 17.98
CA GLY A 36 18.03 -12.12 18.52
C GLY A 36 16.88 -11.10 18.51
N SER A 37 17.09 -9.91 17.93
CA SER A 37 16.04 -8.89 17.83
C SER A 37 14.92 -9.33 16.90
N HIS A 38 13.68 -8.98 17.23
CA HIS A 38 12.55 -9.23 16.34
C HIS A 38 12.77 -8.52 14.98
N PRO A 39 12.51 -9.17 13.83
CA PRO A 39 12.92 -8.62 12.53
C PRO A 39 12.31 -7.26 12.18
N LEU A 40 11.06 -7.00 12.58
CA LEU A 40 10.43 -5.67 12.39
C LEU A 40 11.12 -4.56 13.20
N VAL A 41 11.58 -4.88 14.42
CA VAL A 41 12.32 -3.93 15.26
C VAL A 41 13.67 -3.66 14.63
N ARG A 42 14.37 -4.72 14.21
CA ARG A 42 15.65 -4.62 13.52
C ARG A 42 15.56 -3.82 12.22
N ALA A 43 14.52 -4.03 11.41
CA ALA A 43 14.28 -3.26 10.19
C ALA A 43 13.99 -1.78 10.47
N ALA A 44 13.21 -1.48 11.52
CA ALA A 44 12.97 -0.12 11.97
C ALA A 44 14.28 0.55 12.44
N MET A 45 15.13 -0.16 13.19
CA MET A 45 16.43 0.35 13.63
C MET A 45 17.41 0.57 12.47
N ALA A 46 17.44 -0.32 11.48
CA ALA A 46 18.26 -0.14 10.29
C ALA A 46 17.88 1.12 9.50
N HIS A 47 16.59 1.40 9.37
CA HIS A 47 16.11 2.67 8.83
C HIS A 47 16.67 3.84 9.65
N LEU A 48 16.47 3.79 10.97
CA LEU A 48 16.85 4.88 11.87
C LEU A 48 18.34 5.18 11.81
N HIS A 49 19.18 4.14 11.86
CA HIS A 49 20.62 4.28 11.78
C HIS A 49 21.03 4.91 10.45
N LEU A 50 20.53 4.41 9.32
CA LEU A 50 20.95 4.94 8.01
C LEU A 50 20.50 6.39 7.80
N VAL A 51 19.28 6.75 8.21
CA VAL A 51 18.78 8.12 8.06
C VAL A 51 19.49 9.09 9.00
N SER A 52 19.94 8.62 10.18
CA SER A 52 20.69 9.43 11.16
C SER A 52 22.16 9.60 10.76
N ILE A 53 22.81 8.58 10.19
CA ILE A 53 24.18 8.69 9.66
C ILE A 53 24.23 9.64 8.46
N HIS A 54 23.17 9.63 7.63
CA HIS A 54 23.01 10.54 6.50
C HIS A 54 24.21 10.53 5.50
N PRO A 55 24.65 9.35 4.99
CA PRO A 55 25.93 9.21 4.30
C PRO A 55 26.00 9.84 2.89
N TRP A 56 24.87 10.28 2.32
CA TRP A 56 24.82 10.85 0.97
C TRP A 56 24.33 12.30 0.97
N ALA A 57 24.64 13.05 -0.09
CA ALA A 57 24.14 14.41 -0.27
C ALA A 57 22.63 14.49 -0.56
N ASP A 58 22.06 13.44 -1.17
CA ASP A 58 20.62 13.27 -1.38
C ASP A 58 20.26 11.77 -1.36
N GLY A 59 18.99 11.47 -1.08
CA GLY A 59 18.45 10.12 -1.17
C GLY A 59 18.47 9.32 0.11
N ASN A 60 18.98 9.85 1.24
CA ASN A 60 19.07 9.16 2.52
C ASN A 60 17.72 8.58 2.97
N GLY A 61 16.64 9.36 2.87
CA GLY A 61 15.30 8.87 3.21
C GLY A 61 14.81 7.73 2.30
N ARG A 62 15.06 7.81 0.99
CA ARG A 62 14.69 6.75 0.02
C ARG A 62 15.48 5.48 0.29
N MET A 63 16.78 5.61 0.54
CA MET A 63 17.67 4.48 0.85
C MET A 63 17.32 3.83 2.19
N SER A 64 16.97 4.61 3.21
CA SER A 64 16.59 4.09 4.54
C SER A 64 15.30 3.28 4.50
N ARG A 65 14.28 3.75 3.78
CA ARG A 65 13.04 2.97 3.55
C ARG A 65 13.28 1.73 2.69
N SER A 66 14.18 1.82 1.70
CA SER A 66 14.56 0.67 0.87
C SER A 66 15.30 -0.39 1.68
N LEU A 67 16.22 0.03 2.56
CA LEU A 67 16.92 -0.87 3.49
C LEU A 67 15.94 -1.56 4.44
N GLN A 68 15.03 -0.81 5.05
CA GLN A 68 13.97 -1.38 5.88
C GLN A 68 13.15 -2.43 5.14
N THR A 69 12.73 -2.11 3.91
CA THR A 69 11.95 -3.03 3.05
C THR A 69 12.77 -4.30 2.76
N LEU A 70 14.05 -4.15 2.45
CA LEU A 70 14.95 -5.28 2.17
C LEU A 70 15.09 -6.21 3.38
N LEU A 71 15.24 -5.67 4.59
CA LEU A 71 15.33 -6.48 5.82
C LEU A 71 14.06 -7.29 6.06
N ILE A 72 12.88 -6.67 5.93
CA ILE A 72 11.60 -7.37 6.07
C ILE A 72 11.42 -8.43 4.98
N ALA A 73 11.84 -8.13 3.75
CA ALA A 73 11.77 -9.06 2.63
C ALA A 73 12.68 -10.28 2.81
N ARG A 74 13.85 -10.14 3.46
CA ARG A 74 14.75 -11.25 3.76
C ARG A 74 14.15 -12.29 4.71
N GLU A 75 13.19 -11.89 5.53
CA GLU A 75 12.42 -12.80 6.41
C GLU A 75 11.28 -13.54 5.69
N GLY A 76 11.20 -13.44 4.37
CA GLY A 76 10.19 -14.12 3.54
C GLY A 76 8.93 -13.29 3.24
N VAL A 77 8.84 -12.05 3.74
CA VAL A 77 7.72 -11.15 3.43
C VAL A 77 8.03 -10.37 2.14
N LEU A 78 7.82 -10.99 0.97
CA LEU A 78 8.24 -10.40 -0.31
C LEU A 78 7.24 -9.40 -0.92
N ALA A 79 5.95 -9.57 -0.62
CA ALA A 79 4.89 -8.73 -1.18
C ALA A 79 5.05 -7.27 -0.69
N PRO A 80 5.21 -6.28 -1.60
CA PRO A 80 5.47 -4.89 -1.24
C PRO A 80 4.43 -4.28 -0.30
N GLU A 81 3.19 -4.74 -0.38
CA GLU A 81 2.09 -4.28 0.47
C GLU A 81 2.31 -4.60 1.95
N PHE A 82 3.18 -5.57 2.26
CA PHE A 82 3.54 -5.99 3.61
C PHE A 82 4.96 -5.61 4.00
N SER A 83 5.91 -5.57 3.06
CA SER A 83 7.32 -5.27 3.35
C SER A 83 7.67 -3.79 3.25
N SER A 84 6.90 -3.01 2.50
CA SER A 84 7.17 -1.58 2.30
C SER A 84 6.20 -0.71 3.08
N VAL A 85 6.75 0.29 3.77
CA VAL A 85 5.98 1.31 4.49
C VAL A 85 5.37 2.38 3.55
N GLU A 86 5.77 2.42 2.28
CA GLU A 86 5.44 3.51 1.34
C GLU A 86 3.93 3.69 1.13
N ALA A 87 3.18 2.60 0.99
CA ALA A 87 1.73 2.64 0.83
C ALA A 87 1.01 3.23 2.06
N TRP A 88 1.60 3.06 3.25
CA TRP A 88 1.10 3.68 4.47
C TRP A 88 1.51 5.16 4.52
N LEU A 89 2.76 5.51 4.23
CA LEU A 89 3.24 6.89 4.21
C LEU A 89 2.51 7.78 3.20
N GLY A 90 2.09 7.22 2.06
CA GLY A 90 1.35 7.93 1.02
C GLY A 90 -0.07 8.35 1.40
N ARG A 91 -0.57 7.96 2.59
CA ARG A 91 -1.88 8.39 3.08
C ARG A 91 -1.81 9.82 3.65
N PRO A 92 -2.92 10.57 3.59
CA PRO A 92 -2.97 11.91 4.19
C PRO A 92 -2.55 11.89 5.67
N GLY A 93 -1.66 12.80 6.07
CA GLY A 93 -1.16 12.92 7.45
C GLY A 93 0.08 12.06 7.77
N ASN A 94 0.15 10.82 7.27
CA ASN A 94 1.18 9.85 7.66
C ASN A 94 2.62 10.28 7.32
N THR A 95 2.81 10.97 6.19
CA THR A 95 4.12 11.54 5.84
C THR A 95 4.56 12.60 6.86
N TRP A 96 3.63 13.42 7.36
CA TRP A 96 3.96 14.42 8.38
C TRP A 96 4.32 13.75 9.72
N GLU A 97 3.57 12.73 10.13
CA GLU A 97 3.89 11.95 11.33
C GLU A 97 5.29 11.33 11.26
N TYR A 98 5.66 10.76 10.11
CA TYR A 98 7.01 10.23 9.87
C TYR A 98 8.11 11.26 10.14
N TYR A 99 7.99 12.48 9.60
CA TYR A 99 8.99 13.51 9.85
C TYR A 99 8.95 14.02 11.28
N ARG A 100 7.77 14.12 11.88
CA ARG A 100 7.62 14.50 13.29
C ARG A 100 8.33 13.49 14.20
N GLU A 101 8.16 12.19 13.98
CA GLU A 101 8.84 11.17 14.79
C GLU A 101 10.37 11.21 14.63
N LEU A 102 10.87 11.54 13.44
CA LEU A 102 12.31 11.77 13.24
C LEU A 102 12.79 13.05 13.96
N GLN A 103 12.00 14.13 13.93
CA GLN A 103 12.34 15.41 14.58
C GLN A 103 12.28 15.35 16.10
N ASN A 104 11.36 14.57 16.68
CA ASN A 104 11.21 14.40 18.13
C ASN A 104 12.49 13.83 18.79
N ARG A 105 13.38 13.26 18.00
CA ARG A 105 14.67 12.71 18.41
C ARG A 105 15.79 13.76 18.52
N GLY A 106 15.48 15.01 18.22
CA GLY A 106 16.42 16.12 18.27
C GLY A 106 17.04 16.45 16.91
N ALA A 107 17.75 17.58 16.89
CA ALA A 107 18.35 18.14 15.69
C ALA A 107 19.78 17.65 15.43
N GLU A 108 20.34 16.79 16.27
CA GLU A 108 21.74 16.36 16.20
C GLU A 108 21.85 14.83 16.24
N TYR A 109 22.95 14.31 15.70
CA TYR A 109 23.26 12.89 15.79
C TYR A 109 23.57 12.46 17.23
N LEU A 110 22.64 11.69 17.81
CA LEU A 110 22.76 11.09 19.13
C LEU A 110 22.55 9.57 19.01
N PRO A 111 23.60 8.74 19.15
CA PRO A 111 23.47 7.29 19.01
C PRO A 111 22.74 6.66 20.21
N ASP A 112 22.98 7.17 21.42
CA ASP A 112 22.42 6.65 22.67
C ASP A 112 21.18 7.43 23.09
N GLN A 113 20.05 7.12 22.45
CA GLN A 113 18.76 7.77 22.75
C GLN A 113 17.62 6.75 22.86
N ASP A 114 16.55 7.14 23.56
CA ASP A 114 15.33 6.34 23.58
C ASP A 114 14.66 6.36 22.19
N VAL A 115 14.49 5.17 21.62
CA VAL A 115 13.90 4.95 20.29
C VAL A 115 12.50 4.33 20.37
N SER A 116 11.91 4.26 21.57
CA SER A 116 10.62 3.61 21.80
C SER A 116 9.49 4.20 20.94
N SER A 117 9.46 5.53 20.76
CA SER A 117 8.47 6.19 19.88
C SER A 117 8.65 5.80 18.42
N TRP A 118 9.89 5.72 17.93
CA TRP A 118 10.21 5.31 16.57
C TRP A 118 9.81 3.86 16.29
N ILE A 119 10.11 2.95 17.21
CA ILE A 119 9.69 1.55 17.09
C ILE A 119 8.17 1.44 17.08
N ARG A 120 7.49 2.15 18.00
CA ARG A 120 6.03 2.19 18.06
C ARG A 120 5.42 2.70 16.77
N PHE A 121 5.92 3.81 16.24
CA PHE A 121 5.50 4.37 14.95
C PHE A 121 5.61 3.34 13.82
N ASN A 122 6.73 2.63 13.72
CA ASN A 122 6.93 1.61 12.69
C ASN A 122 5.95 0.44 12.85
N LEU A 123 5.77 -0.07 14.08
CA LEU A 123 4.82 -1.15 14.35
C LEU A 123 3.37 -0.73 14.03
N THR A 124 2.98 0.50 14.39
CA THR A 124 1.69 1.07 14.01
C THR A 124 1.53 1.12 12.49
N ALA A 125 2.53 1.61 11.76
CA ALA A 125 2.48 1.74 10.31
C ALA A 125 2.25 0.38 9.62
N TYR A 126 3.06 -0.64 9.94
CA TYR A 126 2.91 -1.98 9.36
C TYR A 126 1.62 -2.67 9.79
N HIS A 127 1.19 -2.49 11.04
CA HIS A 127 -0.06 -3.08 11.53
C HIS A 127 -1.27 -2.46 10.81
N GLN A 128 -1.33 -1.14 10.71
CA GLN A 128 -2.40 -0.45 9.98
C GLN A 128 -2.39 -0.77 8.48
N GLN A 129 -1.21 -0.91 7.88
CA GLN A 129 -1.07 -1.32 6.49
C GLN A 129 -1.60 -2.76 6.28
N THR A 130 -1.22 -3.70 7.15
CA THR A 130 -1.70 -5.08 7.11
C THR A 130 -3.22 -5.15 7.26
N GLN A 131 -3.78 -4.41 8.22
CA GLN A 131 -5.24 -4.29 8.39
C GLN A 131 -5.90 -3.75 7.12
N THR A 132 -5.24 -2.82 6.42
CA THR A 132 -5.76 -2.24 5.18
C THR A 132 -5.79 -3.25 4.04
N VAL A 133 -4.70 -3.99 3.85
CA VAL A 133 -4.62 -5.02 2.81
C VAL A 133 -5.64 -6.12 3.09
N ARG A 134 -5.70 -6.63 4.34
CA ARG A 134 -6.68 -7.62 4.77
C ARG A 134 -8.11 -7.14 4.55
N GLY A 135 -8.42 -5.91 4.93
CA GLY A 135 -9.74 -5.31 4.73
C GLY A 135 -10.12 -5.18 3.24
N ARG A 136 -9.16 -4.83 2.37
CA ARG A 136 -9.37 -4.80 0.92
C ARG A 136 -9.65 -6.19 0.35
N LEU A 137 -8.89 -7.20 0.78
CA LEU A 137 -9.08 -8.59 0.34
C LEU A 137 -10.44 -9.15 0.76
N HIS A 138 -10.83 -9.01 2.03
CA HIS A 138 -12.15 -9.45 2.49
C HIS A 138 -13.29 -8.70 1.80
N ARG A 139 -13.15 -7.38 1.61
CA ARG A 139 -14.15 -6.60 0.86
C ARG A 139 -14.28 -7.12 -0.57
N SER A 140 -13.16 -7.32 -1.25
CA SER A 140 -13.13 -7.84 -2.62
C SER A 140 -13.77 -9.22 -2.72
N GLY A 141 -13.48 -10.12 -1.78
CA GLY A 141 -14.06 -11.46 -1.72
C GLY A 141 -15.58 -11.43 -1.53
N ARG A 142 -16.08 -10.65 -0.56
CA ARG A 142 -17.53 -10.49 -0.34
C ARG A 142 -18.25 -9.91 -1.56
N VAL A 143 -17.65 -8.95 -2.25
CA VAL A 143 -18.19 -8.42 -3.51
C VAL A 143 -18.23 -9.52 -4.57
N TRP A 144 -17.16 -10.30 -4.70
CA TRP A 144 -17.10 -11.42 -5.65
C TRP A 144 -18.19 -12.47 -5.38
N GLU A 145 -18.37 -12.87 -4.13
CA GLU A 145 -19.44 -13.80 -3.71
C GLU A 145 -20.83 -13.28 -4.11
N THR A 146 -21.15 -12.03 -3.75
CA THR A 146 -22.44 -11.41 -4.11
C THR A 146 -22.66 -11.34 -5.62
N LEU A 147 -21.61 -11.06 -6.40
CA LEU A 147 -21.70 -10.99 -7.85
C LEU A 147 -21.82 -12.36 -8.50
N THR A 148 -21.22 -13.39 -7.92
CA THR A 148 -21.33 -14.79 -8.37
C THR A 148 -22.76 -15.27 -8.20
N GLU A 149 -23.35 -15.09 -7.01
CA GLU A 149 -24.76 -15.41 -6.74
C GLU A 149 -25.72 -14.65 -7.69
N PHE A 150 -25.43 -13.38 -7.95
CA PHE A 150 -26.20 -12.58 -8.91
C PHE A 150 -26.09 -13.11 -10.35
N ALA A 151 -24.88 -13.46 -10.79
CA ALA A 151 -24.64 -13.98 -12.12
C ALA A 151 -25.38 -15.32 -12.32
N GLU A 152 -25.25 -16.24 -11.37
CA GLU A 152 -25.93 -17.54 -11.38
C GLU A 152 -27.45 -17.38 -11.42
N SER A 153 -28.03 -16.58 -10.52
CA SER A 153 -29.48 -16.38 -10.44
C SER A 153 -30.07 -15.62 -11.65
N SER A 154 -29.24 -14.82 -12.34
CA SER A 154 -29.64 -14.09 -13.54
C SER A 154 -29.34 -14.84 -14.84
N GLY A 155 -28.71 -16.01 -14.76
CA GLY A 155 -28.34 -16.84 -15.92
C GLY A 155 -27.15 -16.32 -16.72
N PHE A 156 -26.30 -15.47 -16.14
CA PHE A 156 -25.05 -15.04 -16.78
C PHE A 156 -23.94 -16.07 -16.57
N ASP A 157 -23.01 -16.12 -17.51
CA ASP A 157 -21.79 -16.93 -17.40
C ASP A 157 -20.91 -16.41 -16.24
N GLU A 158 -20.33 -17.32 -15.45
CA GLU A 158 -19.50 -16.99 -14.27
C GLU A 158 -18.35 -16.04 -14.63
N ARG A 159 -17.76 -16.16 -15.83
CA ARG A 159 -16.68 -15.25 -16.25
C ARG A 159 -17.08 -13.78 -16.23
N THR A 160 -18.38 -13.47 -16.37
CA THR A 160 -18.88 -12.08 -16.32
C THR A 160 -18.68 -11.42 -14.96
N VAL A 161 -18.51 -12.21 -13.89
CA VAL A 161 -18.25 -11.72 -12.53
C VAL A 161 -17.03 -10.82 -12.49
N ALA A 162 -15.97 -11.10 -13.27
CA ALA A 162 -14.79 -10.24 -13.32
C ALA A 162 -15.10 -8.83 -13.86
N ALA A 163 -15.96 -8.73 -14.88
CA ALA A 163 -16.39 -7.43 -15.41
C ALA A 163 -17.26 -6.67 -14.40
N LEU A 164 -18.19 -7.37 -13.74
CA LEU A 164 -19.04 -6.79 -12.71
C LEU A 164 -18.22 -6.35 -11.49
N HIS A 165 -17.20 -7.13 -11.11
CA HIS A 165 -16.32 -6.84 -9.99
C HIS A 165 -15.51 -5.57 -10.20
N ASP A 166 -14.97 -5.38 -11.42
CA ASP A 166 -14.32 -4.14 -11.81
C ASP A 166 -15.26 -2.93 -11.71
N VAL A 167 -16.53 -3.08 -12.11
CA VAL A 167 -17.52 -2.02 -11.95
C VAL A 167 -17.80 -1.73 -10.49
N ALA A 168 -17.94 -2.75 -9.65
CA ALA A 168 -18.21 -2.57 -8.22
C ALA A 168 -17.02 -1.92 -7.48
N MET A 169 -15.79 -2.37 -7.76
CA MET A 169 -14.59 -1.95 -7.03
C MET A 169 -13.92 -0.70 -7.59
N ALA A 170 -13.96 -0.49 -8.92
CA ALA A 170 -13.29 0.62 -9.59
C ALA A 170 -14.27 1.60 -10.26
N GLY A 171 -15.57 1.35 -10.17
CA GLY A 171 -16.63 2.20 -10.74
C GLY A 171 -16.85 2.01 -12.24
N ARG A 172 -15.98 1.27 -12.93
CA ARG A 172 -16.09 1.01 -14.37
C ARG A 172 -15.27 -0.19 -14.81
N VAL A 173 -15.66 -0.80 -15.92
CA VAL A 173 -14.86 -1.78 -16.66
C VAL A 173 -14.65 -1.34 -18.11
N ARG A 174 -13.45 -1.60 -18.65
CA ARG A 174 -13.18 -1.50 -20.09
C ARG A 174 -13.11 -2.90 -20.68
N ARG A 175 -13.61 -3.07 -21.91
CA ARG A 175 -13.53 -4.32 -22.65
C ARG A 175 -12.11 -4.93 -22.64
N SER A 176 -11.09 -4.12 -22.91
CA SER A 176 -9.69 -4.61 -22.94
C SER A 176 -9.19 -5.13 -21.59
N ARG A 177 -9.71 -4.59 -20.48
CA ARG A 177 -9.37 -5.05 -19.14
C ARG A 177 -10.05 -6.40 -18.86
N TYR A 178 -11.33 -6.51 -19.21
CA TYR A 178 -12.07 -7.76 -19.11
C TYR A 178 -11.48 -8.88 -19.98
N GLU A 179 -11.09 -8.56 -21.21
CA GLU A 179 -10.37 -9.50 -22.10
C GLU A 179 -9.10 -10.04 -21.50
N HIS A 180 -8.31 -9.17 -20.87
CA HIS A 180 -7.06 -9.57 -20.25
C HIS A 180 -7.29 -10.40 -18.98
N ALA A 181 -8.26 -10.00 -18.15
CA ALA A 181 -8.59 -10.71 -16.91
C ALA A 181 -9.03 -12.15 -17.15
N GLU A 182 -9.89 -12.36 -18.16
CA GLU A 182 -10.52 -13.66 -18.44
C GLU A 182 -9.93 -14.39 -19.67
N GLY A 183 -8.86 -13.85 -20.27
CA GLY A 183 -8.22 -14.47 -21.45
C GLY A 183 -9.14 -14.57 -22.68
N LEU A 184 -10.03 -13.61 -22.89
CA LEU A 184 -11.10 -13.68 -23.90
C LEU A 184 -10.70 -13.11 -25.25
N SER A 185 -11.30 -13.66 -26.31
CA SER A 185 -11.29 -13.00 -27.62
C SER A 185 -12.12 -11.71 -27.59
N THR A 186 -11.84 -10.80 -28.52
CA THR A 186 -12.60 -9.55 -28.62
C THR A 186 -14.08 -9.77 -28.86
N GLN A 187 -14.43 -10.76 -29.68
CA GLN A 187 -15.82 -11.07 -29.98
C GLN A 187 -16.56 -11.61 -28.74
N GLN A 188 -15.89 -12.44 -27.95
CA GLN A 188 -16.42 -13.00 -26.72
C GLN A 188 -16.72 -11.92 -25.69
N ALA A 189 -15.72 -11.08 -25.39
CA ALA A 189 -15.89 -9.99 -24.43
C ALA A 189 -16.98 -8.99 -24.87
N GLN A 190 -17.07 -8.68 -26.16
CA GLN A 190 -18.14 -7.83 -26.68
C GLN A 190 -19.52 -8.48 -26.59
N ARG A 191 -19.63 -9.81 -26.76
CA ARG A 191 -20.89 -10.53 -26.60
C ARG A 191 -21.38 -10.43 -25.16
N ASP A 192 -20.53 -10.81 -24.20
CA ASP A 192 -20.86 -10.79 -22.77
C ASP A 192 -21.24 -9.37 -22.31
N LEU A 193 -20.44 -8.35 -22.66
CA LEU A 193 -20.73 -6.97 -22.27
C LEU A 193 -22.00 -6.42 -22.95
N ARG A 194 -22.34 -6.86 -24.16
CA ARG A 194 -23.61 -6.50 -24.80
C ARG A 194 -24.78 -7.15 -24.07
N GLU A 195 -24.66 -8.41 -23.68
CA GLU A 195 -25.69 -9.15 -22.95
C GLU A 195 -25.99 -8.47 -21.60
N LEU A 196 -24.96 -8.12 -20.84
CA LEU A 196 -25.10 -7.35 -19.59
C LEU A 196 -25.74 -5.97 -19.81
N VAL A 197 -25.46 -5.30 -20.93
CA VAL A 197 -26.11 -4.02 -21.28
C VAL A 197 -27.57 -4.21 -21.67
N THR A 198 -27.88 -5.21 -22.49
CA THR A 198 -29.25 -5.55 -22.89
C THR A 198 -30.10 -5.92 -21.68
N ALA A 199 -29.51 -6.56 -20.67
CA ALA A 199 -30.16 -6.87 -19.40
C ALA A 199 -30.20 -5.69 -18.41
N HIS A 200 -29.74 -4.49 -18.80
CA HIS A 200 -29.67 -3.30 -17.94
C HIS A 200 -28.80 -3.46 -16.68
N VAL A 201 -27.90 -4.45 -16.65
CA VAL A 201 -26.93 -4.65 -15.57
C VAL A 201 -25.77 -3.68 -15.73
N LEU A 202 -25.34 -3.42 -16.96
CA LEU A 202 -24.31 -2.45 -17.28
C LEU A 202 -24.87 -1.32 -18.14
N GLU A 203 -24.28 -0.13 -18.00
CA GLU A 203 -24.56 1.02 -18.85
C GLU A 203 -23.30 1.39 -19.65
N PRO A 204 -23.37 1.51 -20.99
CA PRO A 204 -22.22 1.89 -21.80
C PRO A 204 -22.01 3.41 -21.78
N VAL A 205 -20.82 3.84 -21.39
CA VAL A 205 -20.41 5.25 -21.40
C VAL A 205 -19.33 5.50 -22.45
N GLY A 206 -19.49 6.58 -23.22
CA GLY A 206 -18.58 6.96 -24.30
C GLY A 206 -18.77 6.16 -25.59
N ARG A 207 -17.93 6.45 -26.60
CA ARG A 207 -18.02 5.85 -27.94
C ARG A 207 -16.70 5.21 -28.36
N THR A 208 -16.80 4.22 -29.26
CA THR A 208 -15.66 3.54 -29.91
C THR A 208 -14.52 3.18 -28.94
N ARG A 209 -13.34 3.80 -29.08
CA ARG A 209 -12.13 3.52 -28.28
C ARG A 209 -12.21 4.06 -26.84
N ALA A 210 -13.06 5.04 -26.60
CA ALA A 210 -13.28 5.60 -25.27
C ALA A 210 -14.34 4.83 -24.45
N ARG A 211 -14.94 3.78 -25.02
CA ARG A 211 -16.04 3.06 -24.37
C ARG A 211 -15.60 2.34 -23.10
N TYR A 212 -16.34 2.57 -22.04
CA TYR A 212 -16.31 1.80 -20.80
C TYR A 212 -17.73 1.54 -20.33
N TYR A 213 -17.89 0.71 -19.32
CA TYR A 213 -19.19 0.31 -18.79
C TYR A 213 -19.25 0.62 -17.30
N THR A 214 -20.37 1.13 -16.84
CA THR A 214 -20.68 1.43 -15.43
C THR A 214 -21.87 0.60 -14.97
N ALA A 215 -22.20 0.65 -13.69
CA ALA A 215 -23.39 0.00 -13.16
C ALA A 215 -24.65 0.58 -13.82
N GLY A 216 -25.52 -0.29 -14.33
CA GLY A 216 -26.88 0.06 -14.78
C GLY A 216 -27.93 -0.20 -13.70
N ASP A 217 -29.20 0.01 -14.05
CA ASP A 217 -30.33 -0.05 -13.11
C ASP A 217 -30.51 -1.42 -12.42
N ARG A 218 -30.12 -2.51 -13.09
CA ARG A 218 -30.22 -3.88 -12.55
C ARG A 218 -28.91 -4.38 -11.94
N PHE A 219 -27.90 -3.53 -11.78
CA PHE A 219 -26.66 -3.92 -11.12
C PHE A 219 -26.93 -4.25 -9.64
N PRO A 220 -26.34 -5.33 -9.08
CA PRO A 220 -26.61 -5.74 -7.71
C PRO A 220 -26.11 -4.70 -6.70
N GLY A 221 -27.02 -3.85 -6.20
CA GLY A 221 -26.73 -2.74 -5.30
C GLY A 221 -25.96 -3.14 -4.03
N THR A 222 -26.27 -4.32 -3.47
CA THR A 222 -25.55 -4.87 -2.31
C THR A 222 -24.05 -5.00 -2.55
N SER A 223 -23.62 -5.38 -3.76
CA SER A 223 -22.20 -5.44 -4.09
C SER A 223 -21.54 -4.05 -4.06
N LEU A 224 -22.25 -2.99 -4.46
CA LEU A 224 -21.79 -1.60 -4.39
C LEU A 224 -21.72 -1.10 -2.95
N GLU A 225 -22.68 -1.47 -2.11
CA GLU A 225 -22.69 -1.13 -0.68
C GLU A 225 -21.50 -1.78 0.05
N ILE A 226 -21.24 -3.06 -0.23
CA ILE A 226 -20.06 -3.75 0.30
C ILE A 226 -18.77 -3.08 -0.19
N ALA A 227 -18.68 -2.77 -1.49
CA ALA A 227 -17.52 -2.11 -2.09
C ALA A 227 -17.22 -0.73 -1.46
N ARG A 228 -18.26 -0.03 -0.98
CA ARG A 228 -18.16 1.30 -0.34
C ARG A 228 -18.02 1.25 1.18
N THR A 229 -18.11 0.06 1.80
CA THR A 229 -18.06 -0.07 3.26
C THR A 229 -16.76 0.54 3.81
N PRO A 230 -16.84 1.58 4.67
CA PRO A 230 -15.66 2.22 5.26
C PRO A 230 -14.79 1.21 6.02
N MET A 231 -13.49 1.48 6.07
CA MET A 231 -12.56 0.67 6.84
C MET A 231 -12.16 1.40 8.11
N THR A 232 -12.34 0.73 9.25
CA THR A 232 -11.83 1.20 10.53
C THR A 232 -10.53 0.44 10.84
N LEU A 233 -9.48 1.17 11.21
CA LEU A 233 -8.20 0.59 11.60
C LEU A 233 -8.10 0.63 13.13
N ALA A 234 -7.68 -0.47 13.74
CA ALA A 234 -7.35 -0.50 15.16
C ALA A 234 -5.91 -0.03 15.36
N ASP A 235 -5.69 0.79 16.39
CA ASP A 235 -4.34 1.15 16.86
C ASP A 235 -4.17 0.72 18.33
N PRO A 236 -3.64 -0.49 18.57
CA PRO A 236 -3.40 -0.98 19.93
C PRO A 236 -2.22 -0.26 20.61
N TYR A 237 -1.46 0.56 19.87
CA TYR A 237 -0.25 1.20 20.34
C TYR A 237 -0.47 2.65 20.79
N ALA A 238 -1.70 3.16 20.74
CA ALA A 238 -2.06 4.53 21.11
C ALA A 238 -2.04 4.82 22.64
N ARG A 239 -1.42 3.95 23.44
CA ARG A 239 -1.32 4.04 24.91
C ARG A 239 0.11 4.15 25.39
#